data_AF-A0A318K1F0-F1
#
_entry.id   AF-A0A318K1F0-F1
#
_cell.length_a   1.000
_cell.length_b   1.000
_cell.length_c   1.000
_cell.angle_alpha   90.00
_cell.angle_beta   90.00
_cell.angle_gamma   90.00
#
_symmetry.space_group_name_H-M   'P 1'
#
loop_
_entity.id
_entity.type
_entity.pdbx_description
1 polymer ?
#
loop_
_entity_poly.entity_id
_entity_poly.type
_entity_poly.pdbx_seq_one_letter_code
_entity_poly.pdbx_strand_id
1 'polypeptide(L)' 'MQTSLDIRDLWSSQHRDCTMVPMDLDMEIAEFVRTTHAGHGPECCQYLAASAYYFEHAEVG' A
#
# COMPACT_ATOMS: atom_id res chain seq x y z
N MET A 1 7.59 10.00 20.87
CA MET A 1 6.25 9.39 20.75
C MET A 1 5.85 9.49 19.29
N GLN A 2 6.21 8.51 18.46
CA GLN A 2 5.74 8.48 17.07
C GLN A 2 4.24 8.16 17.13
N THR A 3 3.39 9.02 16.58
CA THR A 3 1.94 8.80 16.58
C THR A 3 1.54 8.03 15.32
N SER A 4 0.46 7.26 15.36
CA SER A 4 -0.03 6.51 14.19
C SER A 4 -0.35 7.39 12.97
N LEU A 5 -0.56 8.70 13.16
CA LEU A 5 -0.69 9.68 12.09
C LEU A 5 0.62 9.96 11.35
N ASP A 6 1.72 9.99 12.08
CA ASP A 6 3.07 10.23 11.53
C ASP A 6 3.51 9.09 10.62
N ILE A 7 3.17 7.85 10.98
CA ILE A 7 3.45 6.65 10.18
C ILE A 7 2.66 6.67 8.86
N ARG A 8 1.37 7.05 8.90
CA ARG A 8 0.54 7.17 7.69
C ARG A 8 1.00 8.30 6.77
N ASP A 9 1.46 9.42 7.32
CA ASP A 9 2.03 10.52 6.53
C ASP A 9 3.34 10.10 5.84
N LEU A 10 4.20 9.39 6.58
CA LEU A 10 5.42 8.80 6.04
C LEU A 10 5.11 7.83 4.89
N TRP A 11 4.13 6.95 5.05
CA TRP A 11 3.69 6.04 3.98
C TRP A 11 3.09 6.80 2.80
N SER A 12 2.26 7.81 3.05
CA SER A 12 1.73 8.64 1.97
C SER A 12 2.83 9.35 1.18
N SER A 13 3.91 9.75 1.84
CA SER A 13 5.07 10.36 1.19
C SER A 13 5.90 9.33 0.41
N GLN A 14 6.10 8.13 0.97
CA GLN A 14 6.86 7.05 0.31
C GLN A 14 6.11 6.42 -0.86
N HIS A 15 4.79 6.26 -0.76
CA HIS A 15 3.93 5.64 -1.77
C HIS A 15 3.24 6.67 -2.68
N ARG A 16 3.69 7.92 -2.70
CA ARG A 16 3.15 8.97 -3.58
C ARG A 16 3.32 8.62 -5.05
N ASP A 17 4.40 7.93 -5.39
CA ASP A 17 4.74 7.53 -6.76
C ASP A 17 4.00 6.25 -7.16
N CYS A 18 2.92 6.45 -7.91
CA CYS A 18 2.03 5.39 -8.37
C CYS A 18 2.68 4.43 -9.37
N THR A 19 3.76 4.85 -10.04
CA THR A 19 4.49 4.05 -11.04
C THR A 19 5.57 3.18 -10.40
N MET A 20 5.96 3.47 -9.16
CA MET A 20 6.94 2.67 -8.44
C MET A 20 6.27 1.42 -7.88
N VAL A 21 6.93 0.27 -8.04
CA VAL A 21 6.50 -0.97 -7.40
C VAL A 21 7.06 -0.98 -5.97
N PRO A 22 6.21 -1.00 -4.94
CA PRO A 22 6.66 -1.18 -3.57
C PRO A 22 7.27 -2.58 -3.43
N MET A 23 8.47 -2.69 -2.85
CA MET A 23 9.15 -3.98 -2.62
C MET A 23 9.02 -4.47 -1.17
N ASP A 24 8.83 -3.54 -0.22
CA ASP A 24 8.73 -3.81 1.21
C ASP A 24 7.27 -3.56 1.63
N LEU A 25 6.36 -4.46 1.28
CA LEU A 25 4.98 -4.40 1.76
C LEU A 25 4.78 -5.37 2.91
N ASP A 26 4.20 -4.86 3.98
CA ASP A 26 3.52 -5.62 5.03
C ASP A 26 2.01 -5.61 4.81
N MET A 27 1.27 -6.49 5.50
CA MET A 27 -0.21 -6.47 5.43
C MET A 27 -0.81 -5.10 5.76
N GLU A 28 -0.27 -4.40 6.76
CA GLU A 28 -0.76 -3.06 7.15
C GLU A 28 -0.49 -2.03 6.04
N ILE A 29 0.69 -2.08 5.41
CA ILE A 29 1.06 -1.21 4.29
C ILE A 29 0.22 -1.55 3.06
N ALA A 30 0.03 -2.83 2.76
CA ALA A 30 -0.79 -3.30 1.65
C ALA A 30 -2.25 -2.84 1.80
N GLU A 31 -2.82 -2.91 3.00
CA GLU A 31 -4.15 -2.37 3.30
C GLU A 31 -4.21 -0.83 3.18
N PHE A 32 -3.20 -0.13 3.67
CA PHE A 32 -3.11 1.31 3.56
C PHE A 32 -3.00 1.77 2.10
N VAL A 33 -2.08 1.18 1.34
CA VAL A 33 -1.80 1.52 -0.06
C VAL A 33 -2.99 1.18 -0.95
N ARG A 34 -3.60 -0.02 -0.80
CA ARG A 34 -4.81 -0.36 -1.59
C ARG A 34 -5.95 0.61 -1.31
N THR A 35 -6.14 1.05 -0.07
CA THR A 35 -7.23 1.95 0.31
C THR A 35 -6.95 3.37 -0.17
N THR A 36 -5.70 3.83 -0.03
CA THR A 36 -5.25 5.16 -0.46
C THR A 36 -5.26 5.28 -1.99
N HIS A 37 -4.87 4.23 -2.71
CA HIS A 37 -4.76 4.23 -4.17
C HIS A 37 -5.94 3.58 -4.89
N ALA A 38 -7.00 3.17 -4.18
CA ALA A 38 -8.21 2.58 -4.78
C ALA A 38 -8.82 3.48 -5.88
N GLY A 39 -8.65 4.80 -5.78
CA GLY A 39 -9.14 5.77 -6.75
C GLY A 39 -8.31 5.91 -8.04
N HIS A 40 -7.09 5.37 -8.09
CA HIS A 40 -6.19 5.53 -9.26
C HIS A 40 -6.37 4.44 -10.33
N GLY A 41 -7.09 3.35 -10.03
CA GLY A 41 -7.42 2.32 -10.99
C GLY A 41 -6.22 1.48 -11.47
N PRO A 42 -6.33 0.79 -12.62
CA PRO A 42 -5.35 -0.20 -13.09
C PRO A 42 -4.01 0.41 -13.54
N GLU A 43 -3.91 1.74 -13.61
CA GLU A 43 -2.67 2.44 -13.96
C GLU A 43 -1.72 2.60 -12.76
N CYS A 44 -2.16 2.23 -11.56
CA CYS A 44 -1.40 2.37 -10.33
C CYS A 44 -0.66 1.07 -9.96
N CYS A 45 0.65 1.03 -10.19
CA CYS A 45 1.53 -0.08 -9.80
C CYS A 45 1.46 -0.35 -8.29
N GLN A 46 1.42 0.72 -7.47
CA GLN A 46 1.28 0.62 -6.01
C GLN A 46 0.01 -0.14 -5.61
N TYR A 47 -1.14 0.23 -6.20
CA TYR A 47 -2.42 -0.43 -5.93
C TYR A 47 -2.41 -1.90 -6.36
N LEU A 48 -1.86 -2.19 -7.54
CA LEU A 48 -1.78 -3.56 -8.06
C LEU A 48 -0.87 -4.44 -7.20
N ALA A 49 0.31 -3.94 -6.82
CA ALA A 49 1.25 -4.65 -5.96
C ALA A 49 0.66 -4.88 -4.56
N ALA A 50 0.05 -3.85 -3.96
CA ALA A 50 -0.62 -3.95 -2.67
C ALA A 50 -1.79 -4.93 -2.69
N SER A 51 -2.61 -4.90 -3.75
CA SER A 51 -3.70 -5.85 -3.91
C SER A 51 -3.16 -7.28 -4.07
N ALA A 52 -2.17 -7.50 -4.94
CA ALA A 52 -1.58 -8.81 -5.15
C ALA A 52 -1.00 -9.39 -3.84
N TYR A 53 -0.23 -8.59 -3.11
CA TYR A 53 0.32 -8.99 -1.81
C TYR A 53 -0.77 -9.32 -0.80
N TYR A 54 -1.79 -8.46 -0.70
CA TYR A 54 -2.91 -8.69 0.22
C TYR A 54 -3.66 -9.98 -0.10
N PHE A 55 -3.95 -10.24 -1.39
CA PHE A 55 -4.63 -11.48 -1.77
C PHE A 55 -3.74 -12.69 -1.51
N GLU A 56 -2.46 -12.68 -1.93
CA GLU A 56 -1.53 -13.79 -1.70
C GLU A 56 -1.36 -14.14 -0.21
N HIS A 57 -1.41 -13.14 0.67
CA HIS A 57 -1.28 -13.34 2.12
C HIS A 57 -2.63 -13.54 2.85
N ALA A 58 -3.76 -13.18 2.24
CA ALA A 58 -5.09 -13.38 2.84
C ALA A 58 -5.62 -14.82 2.69
N GLU A 59 -5.02 -15.65 1.81
CA GLU A 59 -5.49 -17.02 1.52
C GLU A 59 -5.04 -18.07 2.56
N VAL A 60 -4.35 -17.67 3.63
CA VAL A 60 -3.86 -18.59 4.69
C VAL A 60 -4.83 -18.64 5.88
N GLY A 61 -6.13 -18.75 5.61
CA GLY A 61 -7.21 -18.85 6.61
C GLY A 61 -8.06 -20.10 6.43
#